data_AF-M8CMV1-F1
#
_entry.id   AF-M8CMV1-F1
#
_cell.length_a   1.000
_cell.length_b   1.000
_cell.length_c   1.000
_cell.angle_alpha   90.00
_cell.angle_beta   90.00
_cell.angle_gamma   90.00
#
_symmetry.space_group_name_H-M   'P 1'
#
loop_
_entity.id
_entity.type
_entity.pdbx_description
1 polymer ?
#
loop_
_entity_poly.entity_id
_entity_poly.type
_entity_poly.pdbx_seq_one_letter_code
_entity_poly.pdbx_strand_id
1 'polypeptide(L)'
;MAHATNNASTTPGGQRFDEEYGVGYAVQVMSEASFFVWKIFNQTAPEDRRAAMDDRVKLVVNFINTNILAFERDSESSITLNAGYVNNITGDVRTLVTGLLYHEVTHVWQWGQQDTNQTHSWIYEGVADFVRLRAGYAAPYWLQPGQGDSWDTGYDVTAWFLDYCDQLRPGFVAVLNQRLKDGYSDDDFLQIMGKSVQELWRDYKANCGLPKHGNTKDELEKADKEQMEAAEKEVEAAYTAVTAD
;
A
#
# COMPACT_ATOMS: atom_id res chain seq x y z
N MET A 1 6.47 19.98 11.50
CA MET A 1 5.38 20.79 10.89
C MET A 1 5.27 20.46 9.40
N ALA A 2 4.12 20.58 8.74
CA ALA A 2 4.02 20.30 7.29
C ALA A 2 3.81 21.60 6.47
N HIS A 3 4.34 21.65 5.25
CA HIS A 3 4.19 22.79 4.32
C HIS A 3 3.90 22.30 2.91
N ALA A 4 3.03 23.00 2.17
CA ALA A 4 2.75 22.67 0.77
C ALA A 4 2.73 23.93 -0.11
N THR A 5 3.25 23.80 -1.34
CA THR A 5 3.16 24.82 -2.39
C THR A 5 2.79 24.18 -3.72
N ASN A 6 2.15 24.97 -4.60
CA ASN A 6 1.86 24.57 -5.97
C ASN A 6 2.56 25.51 -6.95
N ASN A 7 3.64 25.03 -7.57
CA ASN A 7 4.39 25.76 -8.58
C ASN A 7 3.86 25.51 -10.00
N ALA A 8 2.88 24.60 -10.14
CA ALA A 8 2.32 24.18 -11.41
C ALA A 8 0.90 24.72 -11.65
N SER A 9 0.47 25.75 -10.91
CA SER A 9 -0.89 26.31 -10.94
C SER A 9 -1.34 26.86 -12.30
N THR A 10 -0.43 27.03 -13.26
CA THR A 10 -0.75 27.40 -14.65
C THR A 10 -0.92 26.20 -15.59
N THR A 11 -0.69 24.98 -15.11
CA THR A 11 -0.89 23.73 -15.87
C THR A 11 -2.24 23.11 -15.55
N PRO A 12 -2.85 22.32 -16.46
CA PRO A 12 -4.13 21.65 -16.19
C PRO A 12 -4.11 20.80 -14.91
N GLY A 13 -3.02 20.07 -14.68
CA GLY A 13 -2.88 19.24 -13.48
C GLY A 13 -2.68 20.02 -12.18
N GLY A 14 -1.99 21.16 -12.22
CA GLY A 14 -1.84 22.02 -11.05
C GLY A 14 -3.12 22.78 -10.72
N GLN A 15 -3.90 23.19 -11.72
CA GLN A 15 -5.24 23.75 -11.52
C GLN A 15 -6.17 22.71 -10.91
N ARG A 16 -6.15 21.49 -11.45
CA ARG A 16 -6.92 20.37 -10.91
C ARG A 16 -6.53 20.02 -9.47
N PHE A 17 -5.24 20.08 -9.14
CA PHE A 17 -4.78 19.93 -7.75
C PHE A 17 -5.38 21.01 -6.85
N ASP A 18 -5.36 22.28 -7.25
CA ASP A 18 -5.91 23.38 -6.45
C ASP A 18 -7.43 23.24 -6.23
N GLU A 19 -8.15 22.78 -7.26
CA GLU A 19 -9.61 22.61 -7.24
C GLU A 19 -10.09 21.39 -6.45
N GLU A 20 -9.46 20.22 -6.66
CA GLU A 20 -9.94 18.94 -6.12
C GLU A 20 -9.23 18.51 -4.82
N TYR A 21 -8.06 19.08 -4.51
CA TYR A 21 -7.23 18.68 -3.37
C TYR A 21 -6.84 19.87 -2.48
N GLY A 22 -6.07 20.81 -3.03
CA GLY A 22 -5.64 22.06 -2.39
C GLY A 22 -4.48 21.91 -1.41
N VAL A 23 -3.64 22.95 -1.34
CA VAL A 23 -2.46 23.00 -0.45
C VAL A 23 -2.82 22.88 1.03
N GLY A 24 -3.96 23.44 1.46
CA GLY A 24 -4.39 23.39 2.87
C GLY A 24 -4.70 21.96 3.31
N TYR A 25 -5.42 21.20 2.49
CA TYR A 25 -5.72 19.80 2.77
C TYR A 25 -4.46 18.94 2.69
N ALA A 26 -3.55 19.22 1.74
CA ALA A 26 -2.27 18.51 1.66
C ALA A 26 -1.42 18.65 2.94
N VAL A 27 -1.38 19.85 3.54
CA VAL A 27 -0.71 20.09 4.83
C VAL A 27 -1.33 19.26 5.95
N GLN A 28 -2.66 19.17 6.00
CA GLN A 28 -3.37 18.33 6.97
C GLN A 28 -2.99 16.85 6.78
N VAL A 29 -3.10 16.34 5.55
CA VAL A 29 -2.81 14.93 5.22
C VAL A 29 -1.37 14.57 5.56
N MET A 30 -0.38 15.40 5.21
CA MET A 30 1.02 15.10 5.54
C MET A 30 1.28 15.10 7.06
N SER A 31 0.56 15.93 7.81
CA SER A 31 0.64 15.94 9.28
C SER A 31 0.06 14.64 9.85
N GLU A 32 -1.13 14.25 9.40
CA GLU A 32 -1.78 13.00 9.80
C GLU A 32 -0.94 11.77 9.43
N ALA A 33 -0.42 11.74 8.20
CA ALA A 33 0.48 10.69 7.72
C ALA A 33 1.75 10.61 8.57
N SER A 34 2.35 11.74 8.95
CA SER A 34 3.54 11.73 9.81
C SER A 34 3.25 11.10 11.18
N PHE A 35 2.13 11.47 11.83
CA PHE A 35 1.72 10.85 13.09
C PHE A 35 1.44 9.35 12.92
N PHE A 36 0.81 8.96 11.82
CA PHE A 36 0.54 7.56 11.51
C PHE A 36 1.83 6.75 11.34
N VAL A 37 2.77 7.27 10.55
CA VAL A 37 4.09 6.65 10.32
C VAL A 37 4.86 6.49 11.63
N TRP A 38 4.92 7.53 12.47
CA TRP A 38 5.58 7.45 13.77
C TRP A 38 4.97 6.36 14.67
N LYS A 39 3.64 6.18 14.61
CA LYS A 39 2.97 5.10 15.34
C LYS A 39 3.34 3.73 14.79
N ILE A 40 3.33 3.56 13.46
CA ILE A 40 3.69 2.29 12.81
C ILE A 40 5.13 1.90 13.12
N PHE A 41 6.07 2.85 13.10
CA PHE A 41 7.48 2.59 13.35
C PHE A 41 7.90 2.65 14.82
N ASN A 42 6.96 2.86 15.74
CA ASN A 42 7.23 3.10 17.14
C ASN A 42 8.26 4.25 17.39
N GLN A 43 8.19 5.30 16.57
CA GLN A 43 9.02 6.51 16.64
C GLN A 43 8.23 7.68 17.26
N THR A 44 7.49 7.40 18.34
CA THR A 44 6.54 8.38 18.89
C THR A 44 7.23 9.52 19.63
N ALA A 45 8.40 9.27 20.24
CA ALA A 45 9.23 10.28 20.85
C ALA A 45 10.16 10.95 19.80
N PRO A 46 10.40 12.28 19.86
CA PRO A 46 11.25 12.98 18.89
C PRO A 46 12.65 12.37 18.72
N GLU A 47 13.24 11.84 19.78
CA GLU A 47 14.56 11.20 19.80
C GLU A 47 14.62 9.85 19.05
N ASP A 48 13.48 9.18 18.87
CA ASP A 48 13.39 7.91 18.15
C ASP A 48 13.18 8.12 16.64
N ARG A 49 12.73 9.32 16.25
CA ARG A 49 12.41 9.67 14.87
C ARG A 49 13.70 9.79 14.08
N ARG A 50 13.61 9.37 12.83
CA ARG A 50 14.57 9.81 11.84
C ARG A 50 14.53 11.33 11.73
N ALA A 51 15.70 11.97 11.72
CA ALA A 51 15.80 13.41 11.62
C ALA A 51 15.37 13.87 10.21
N ALA A 52 14.17 14.43 10.09
CA ALA A 52 13.77 15.16 8.90
C ALA A 52 14.48 16.53 8.86
N MET A 53 14.79 17.01 7.66
CA MET A 53 15.35 18.33 7.45
C MET A 53 14.38 19.41 7.93
N ASP A 54 14.86 20.32 8.78
CA ASP A 54 14.08 21.37 9.44
C ASP A 54 12.87 20.86 10.26
N ASP A 55 12.87 19.59 10.69
CA ASP A 55 11.79 18.91 11.44
C ASP A 55 10.40 19.10 10.78
N ARG A 56 10.38 19.00 9.44
CA ARG A 56 9.20 19.23 8.62
C ARG A 56 9.15 18.35 7.39
N VAL A 57 7.92 18.14 6.91
CA VAL A 57 7.66 17.55 5.59
C VAL A 57 7.19 18.66 4.67
N LYS A 58 7.79 18.75 3.48
CA LYS A 58 7.43 19.74 2.45
C LYS A 58 6.77 19.01 1.28
N LEU A 59 5.74 19.60 0.69
CA LEU A 59 5.18 19.20 -0.59
C LEU A 59 5.36 20.34 -1.58
N VAL A 60 5.86 20.02 -2.77
CA VAL A 60 5.90 20.93 -3.91
C VAL A 60 5.22 20.26 -5.09
N VAL A 61 4.11 20.82 -5.54
CA VAL A 61 3.46 20.37 -6.79
C VAL A 61 4.20 21.01 -7.96
N ASN A 62 4.81 20.18 -8.80
CA ASN A 62 5.55 20.59 -9.99
C ASN A 62 5.02 19.85 -11.22
N PHE A 63 5.03 20.48 -12.38
CA PHE A 63 4.86 19.75 -13.63
C PHE A 63 6.19 19.12 -14.03
N ILE A 64 6.21 17.80 -14.14
CA ILE A 64 7.38 17.04 -14.57
C ILE A 64 6.98 16.17 -15.75
N ASN A 65 7.71 16.30 -16.85
CA ASN A 65 7.48 15.52 -18.06
C ASN A 65 8.07 14.11 -17.94
N THR A 66 7.60 13.32 -16.98
CA THR A 66 7.96 11.92 -16.74
C THR A 66 6.74 11.13 -16.25
N ASN A 67 6.85 9.81 -16.19
CA ASN A 67 5.80 8.93 -15.63
C ASN A 67 5.86 8.80 -14.10
N ILE A 68 6.76 9.54 -13.43
CA ILE A 68 6.88 9.50 -11.98
C ILE A 68 5.67 10.24 -11.38
N LEU A 69 4.98 9.60 -10.43
CA LEU A 69 3.75 10.12 -9.84
C LEU A 69 4.07 11.14 -8.73
N ALA A 70 4.93 10.74 -7.81
CA ALA A 70 5.59 11.57 -6.82
C ALA A 70 6.94 10.95 -6.46
N PHE A 71 7.75 11.70 -5.73
CA PHE A 71 8.96 11.18 -5.09
C PHE A 71 9.39 12.10 -3.96
N GLU A 72 9.99 11.52 -2.94
CA GLU A 72 10.65 12.21 -1.84
C GLU A 72 12.12 12.52 -2.19
N ARG A 73 12.60 13.69 -1.73
CA ARG A 73 14.01 14.08 -1.78
C ARG A 73 14.57 14.21 -0.37
N ASP A 74 15.26 13.16 0.04
CA ASP A 74 15.70 12.99 1.42
C ASP A 74 16.47 14.18 2.00
N SER A 75 17.41 14.73 1.23
CA SER A 75 18.23 15.88 1.63
C SER A 75 17.45 17.17 1.91
N GLU A 76 16.17 17.21 1.58
CA GLU A 76 15.29 18.37 1.76
C GLU A 76 14.03 18.04 2.57
N SER A 77 13.79 16.75 2.86
CA SER A 77 12.51 16.22 3.36
C SER A 77 11.33 16.75 2.55
N SER A 78 11.51 16.76 1.23
CA SER A 78 10.63 17.41 0.27
C SER A 78 10.05 16.41 -0.71
N ILE A 79 8.73 16.29 -0.68
CA ILE A 79 7.93 15.50 -1.59
C ILE A 79 7.62 16.35 -2.81
N THR A 80 7.87 15.81 -4.01
CA THR A 80 7.40 16.40 -5.25
C THR A 80 6.22 15.61 -5.78
N LEU A 81 5.05 16.24 -5.90
CA LEU A 81 3.88 15.65 -6.58
C LEU A 81 3.87 16.12 -8.03
N ASN A 82 3.82 15.17 -8.98
CA ASN A 82 3.78 15.50 -10.39
C ASN A 82 2.38 15.96 -10.82
N ALA A 83 2.24 17.22 -11.22
CA ALA A 83 1.00 17.75 -11.78
C ALA A 83 0.54 16.97 -13.03
N GLY A 84 1.46 16.42 -13.82
CA GLY A 84 1.13 15.55 -14.95
C GLY A 84 0.36 14.29 -14.53
N TYR A 85 0.72 13.69 -13.39
CA TYR A 85 -0.04 12.58 -12.81
C TYR A 85 -1.43 13.04 -12.35
N VAL A 86 -1.51 14.13 -11.59
CA VAL A 86 -2.79 14.68 -11.11
C VAL A 86 -3.76 14.93 -12.26
N ASN A 87 -3.27 15.50 -13.37
CA ASN A 87 -4.07 15.70 -14.58
C ASN A 87 -4.68 14.39 -15.12
N ASN A 88 -3.90 13.31 -15.09
CA ASN A 88 -4.25 12.04 -15.73
C ASN A 88 -5.03 11.09 -14.82
N ILE A 89 -5.33 11.47 -13.58
CA ILE A 89 -6.15 10.66 -12.67
C ILE A 89 -7.56 10.51 -13.26
N THR A 90 -8.00 9.28 -13.51
CA THR A 90 -9.35 8.96 -14.00
C THR A 90 -10.35 8.62 -12.87
N GLY A 91 -9.92 8.71 -11.61
CA GLY A 91 -10.73 8.43 -10.42
C GLY A 91 -10.74 9.58 -9.41
N ASP A 92 -10.96 9.26 -8.14
CA ASP A 92 -10.94 10.25 -7.06
C ASP A 92 -9.51 10.76 -6.79
N VAL A 93 -9.25 12.00 -7.19
CA VAL A 93 -7.98 12.70 -6.93
C VAL A 93 -7.67 12.70 -5.44
N ARG A 94 -8.69 12.85 -4.59
CA ARG A 94 -8.50 12.95 -3.14
C ARG A 94 -7.95 11.66 -2.56
N THR A 95 -8.56 10.52 -2.85
CA THR A 95 -8.09 9.22 -2.36
C THR A 95 -6.70 8.88 -2.92
N LEU A 96 -6.48 9.06 -4.22
CA LEU A 96 -5.22 8.65 -4.85
C LEU A 96 -4.03 9.52 -4.43
N VAL A 97 -4.21 10.85 -4.37
CA VAL A 97 -3.16 11.76 -3.90
C VAL A 97 -2.94 11.56 -2.39
N THR A 98 -3.98 11.34 -1.58
CA THR A 98 -3.82 11.05 -0.15
C THR A 98 -2.98 9.79 0.05
N GLY A 99 -3.30 8.69 -0.63
CA GLY A 99 -2.53 7.45 -0.53
C GLY A 99 -1.07 7.63 -0.97
N LEU A 100 -0.84 8.37 -2.06
CA LEU A 100 0.50 8.69 -2.50
C LEU A 100 1.27 9.54 -1.48
N LEU A 101 0.63 10.52 -0.83
CA LEU A 101 1.29 11.28 0.25
C LEU A 101 1.62 10.40 1.46
N TYR A 102 0.80 9.41 1.81
CA TYR A 102 1.16 8.46 2.88
C TYR A 102 2.41 7.65 2.53
N HIS A 103 2.54 7.22 1.28
CA HIS A 103 3.74 6.56 0.78
C HIS A 103 4.96 7.49 0.88
N GLU A 104 4.90 8.69 0.28
CA GLU A 104 6.04 9.61 0.24
C GLU A 104 6.42 10.18 1.62
N VAL A 105 5.45 10.40 2.51
CA VAL A 105 5.73 10.81 3.90
C VAL A 105 6.44 9.68 4.65
N THR A 106 6.18 8.42 4.31
CA THR A 106 6.89 7.29 4.92
C THR A 106 8.38 7.35 4.62
N HIS A 107 8.77 7.69 3.38
CA HIS A 107 10.17 7.88 2.99
C HIS A 107 10.92 8.91 3.85
N VAL A 108 10.25 9.97 4.29
CA VAL A 108 10.85 10.99 5.17
C VAL A 108 11.26 10.39 6.52
N TRP A 109 10.43 9.52 7.10
CA TRP A 109 10.59 9.03 8.48
C TRP A 109 11.17 7.61 8.59
N GLN A 110 11.18 6.84 7.50
CA GLN A 110 11.76 5.50 7.47
C GLN A 110 13.28 5.54 7.38
N TRP A 111 13.94 4.51 7.91
CA TRP A 111 15.37 4.30 7.70
C TRP A 111 15.61 3.50 6.40
N GLY A 112 16.87 3.28 6.03
CA GLY A 112 17.21 2.47 4.85
C GLY A 112 17.44 3.28 3.56
N GLN A 113 17.75 4.58 3.63
CA GLN A 113 18.09 5.37 2.45
C GLN A 113 19.29 4.81 1.68
N GLN A 114 20.21 4.12 2.36
CA GLN A 114 21.34 3.42 1.73
C GLN A 114 20.92 2.21 0.88
N ASP A 115 19.71 1.70 1.11
CA ASP A 115 19.14 0.54 0.42
C ASP A 115 18.28 0.93 -0.79
N THR A 116 18.24 2.21 -1.18
CA THR A 116 17.54 2.67 -2.41
C THR A 116 18.29 2.32 -3.70
N ASN A 117 19.35 1.52 -3.61
CA ASN A 117 20.06 0.98 -4.78
C ASN A 117 19.23 -0.14 -5.45
N GLN A 118 19.64 -0.56 -6.65
CA GLN A 118 18.89 -1.55 -7.44
C GLN A 118 18.69 -2.91 -6.74
N THR A 119 19.51 -3.25 -5.75
CA THR A 119 19.48 -4.56 -5.11
C THR A 119 18.45 -4.62 -3.99
N HIS A 120 18.28 -3.53 -3.22
CA HIS A 120 17.42 -3.53 -2.03
C HIS A 120 16.26 -2.51 -2.09
N SER A 121 16.08 -1.77 -3.19
CA SER A 121 15.03 -0.74 -3.27
C SER A 121 13.63 -1.30 -2.95
N TRP A 122 13.40 -2.59 -3.20
CA TRP A 122 12.15 -3.27 -2.88
C TRP A 122 11.71 -3.12 -1.41
N ILE A 123 12.63 -3.15 -0.44
CA ILE A 123 12.24 -3.05 0.97
C ILE A 123 11.87 -1.62 1.32
N TYR A 124 12.59 -0.65 0.74
CA TYR A 124 12.35 0.77 0.93
C TYR A 124 10.97 1.19 0.38
N GLU A 125 10.64 0.76 -0.84
CA GLU A 125 9.34 1.00 -1.48
C GLU A 125 8.21 0.18 -0.83
N GLY A 126 8.48 -1.09 -0.52
CA GLY A 126 7.50 -1.98 0.08
C GLY A 126 7.07 -1.58 1.49
N VAL A 127 7.98 -1.03 2.30
CA VAL A 127 7.64 -0.47 3.62
C VAL A 127 6.75 0.78 3.46
N ALA A 128 7.02 1.65 2.50
CA ALA A 128 6.20 2.81 2.21
C ALA A 128 4.78 2.42 1.78
N ASP A 129 4.65 1.42 0.90
CA ASP A 129 3.34 0.90 0.51
C ASP A 129 2.66 0.06 1.60
N PHE A 130 3.41 -0.58 2.50
CA PHE A 130 2.84 -1.18 3.71
C PHE A 130 2.17 -0.12 4.59
N VAL A 131 2.82 1.02 4.84
CA VAL A 131 2.19 2.10 5.62
C VAL A 131 0.94 2.63 4.91
N ARG A 132 1.02 2.88 3.61
CA ARG A 132 -0.13 3.29 2.79
C ARG A 132 -1.29 2.29 2.87
N LEU A 133 -0.97 0.99 2.81
CA LEU A 133 -1.94 -0.09 2.98
C LEU A 133 -2.62 -0.03 4.35
N ARG A 134 -1.83 0.04 5.44
CA ARG A 134 -2.35 0.10 6.81
C ARG A 134 -3.17 1.35 7.10
N ALA A 135 -2.92 2.43 6.37
CA ALA A 135 -3.71 3.66 6.42
C ALA A 135 -5.05 3.55 5.66
N GLY A 136 -5.30 2.44 4.95
CA GLY A 136 -6.53 2.21 4.21
C GLY A 136 -6.52 2.77 2.78
N TYR A 137 -5.34 3.09 2.24
CA TYR A 137 -5.19 3.73 0.93
C TYR A 137 -4.53 2.83 -0.13
N ALA A 138 -4.72 1.52 -0.06
CA ALA A 138 -4.33 0.60 -1.12
C ALA A 138 -4.92 1.07 -2.47
N ALA A 139 -4.10 1.13 -3.52
CA ALA A 139 -4.58 1.61 -4.80
C ALA A 139 -5.50 0.57 -5.47
N PRO A 140 -6.53 0.99 -6.21
CA PRO A 140 -7.50 0.06 -6.80
C PRO A 140 -6.89 -0.88 -7.86
N TYR A 141 -5.71 -0.55 -8.40
CA TYR A 141 -4.99 -1.33 -9.40
C TYR A 141 -3.88 -2.21 -8.80
N TRP A 142 -3.72 -2.23 -7.48
CA TRP A 142 -2.75 -3.11 -6.83
C TRP A 142 -3.10 -4.58 -7.04
N LEU A 143 -2.06 -5.39 -7.19
CA LEU A 143 -2.16 -6.83 -7.07
C LEU A 143 -2.78 -7.19 -5.71
N GLN A 144 -3.60 -8.22 -5.72
CA GLN A 144 -4.31 -8.71 -4.55
C GLN A 144 -3.39 -9.58 -3.67
N PRO A 145 -3.70 -9.76 -2.37
CA PRO A 145 -2.94 -10.64 -1.50
C PRO A 145 -2.75 -12.03 -2.11
N GLY A 146 -1.49 -12.51 -2.10
CA GLY A 146 -1.08 -13.77 -2.70
C GLY A 146 -0.77 -13.71 -4.19
N GLN A 147 -1.00 -12.60 -4.88
CA GLN A 147 -0.49 -12.37 -6.24
C GLN A 147 0.99 -11.93 -6.22
N GLY A 148 1.62 -11.87 -7.40
CA GLY A 148 3.05 -11.60 -7.54
C GLY A 148 3.92 -12.83 -7.32
N ASP A 149 5.13 -12.80 -7.88
CA ASP A 149 6.02 -13.96 -7.94
C ASP A 149 7.06 -13.99 -6.82
N SER A 150 7.43 -12.81 -6.28
CA SER A 150 8.46 -12.70 -5.25
C SER A 150 8.22 -11.56 -4.26
N TRP A 151 8.70 -11.72 -3.02
CA TRP A 151 8.57 -10.75 -1.93
C TRP A 151 9.41 -9.49 -2.13
N ASP A 152 10.44 -9.56 -2.99
CA ASP A 152 11.46 -8.53 -3.23
C ASP A 152 11.19 -7.72 -4.51
N THR A 153 9.91 -7.56 -4.87
CA THR A 153 9.49 -6.77 -6.04
C THR A 153 9.14 -5.31 -5.71
N GLY A 154 9.03 -4.98 -4.42
CA GLY A 154 8.67 -3.65 -3.93
C GLY A 154 7.17 -3.42 -3.90
N TYR A 155 6.80 -2.18 -3.60
CA TYR A 155 5.43 -1.67 -3.72
C TYR A 155 4.36 -2.59 -3.10
N ASP A 156 3.30 -2.90 -3.84
CA ASP A 156 2.10 -3.60 -3.39
C ASP A 156 2.34 -5.06 -3.01
N VAL A 157 3.09 -5.83 -3.81
CA VAL A 157 3.39 -7.24 -3.51
C VAL A 157 4.18 -7.36 -2.21
N THR A 158 5.22 -6.54 -2.04
CA THR A 158 5.98 -6.50 -0.80
C THR A 158 5.12 -5.99 0.36
N ALA A 159 4.29 -4.96 0.16
CA ALA A 159 3.42 -4.42 1.21
C ALA A 159 2.47 -5.48 1.79
N TRP A 160 1.84 -6.30 0.94
CA TRP A 160 0.98 -7.40 1.40
C TRP A 160 1.74 -8.47 2.18
N PHE A 161 2.97 -8.78 1.76
CA PHE A 161 3.82 -9.73 2.48
C PHE A 161 4.25 -9.19 3.85
N LEU A 162 4.66 -7.92 3.92
CA LEU A 162 5.02 -7.27 5.17
C LEU A 162 3.80 -7.18 6.11
N ASP A 163 2.59 -6.95 5.58
CA ASP A 163 1.36 -6.99 6.37
C ASP A 163 1.05 -8.39 6.92
N TYR A 164 1.28 -9.45 6.14
CA TYR A 164 1.21 -10.82 6.66
C TYR A 164 2.22 -11.06 7.81
N CYS A 165 3.48 -10.63 7.64
CA CYS A 165 4.50 -10.76 8.69
C CYS A 165 4.13 -9.97 9.96
N ASP A 166 3.60 -8.75 9.82
CA ASP A 166 3.15 -7.93 10.94
C ASP A 166 1.90 -8.49 11.63
N GLN A 167 1.00 -9.16 10.90
CA GLN A 167 -0.12 -9.88 11.50
C GLN A 167 0.34 -11.10 12.33
N LEU A 168 1.39 -11.80 11.90
CA LEU A 168 1.99 -12.90 12.66
C LEU A 168 2.73 -12.40 13.91
N ARG A 169 3.40 -11.26 13.80
CA ARG A 169 4.13 -10.62 14.89
C ARG A 169 3.88 -9.10 14.85
N PRO A 170 2.90 -8.59 15.60
CA PRO A 170 2.60 -7.16 15.63
C PRO A 170 3.83 -6.31 15.97
N GLY A 171 4.12 -5.32 15.13
CA GLY A 171 5.32 -4.48 15.25
C GLY A 171 6.54 -5.04 14.52
N PHE A 172 6.40 -6.10 13.73
CA PHE A 172 7.44 -6.61 12.84
C PHE A 172 8.04 -5.50 11.99
N VAL A 173 7.20 -4.71 11.30
CA VAL A 173 7.68 -3.65 10.40
C VAL A 173 8.39 -2.53 11.18
N ALA A 174 7.97 -2.25 12.41
CA ALA A 174 8.65 -1.29 13.28
C ALA A 174 10.09 -1.73 13.58
N VAL A 175 10.27 -3.00 13.95
CA VAL A 175 11.59 -3.57 14.25
C VAL A 175 12.44 -3.65 12.97
N LEU A 176 11.85 -4.06 11.84
CA LEU A 176 12.54 -4.12 10.56
C LEU A 176 13.03 -2.73 10.14
N ASN A 177 12.17 -1.70 10.20
CA ASN A 177 12.57 -0.32 9.92
C ASN A 177 13.73 0.14 10.82
N GLN A 178 13.77 -0.25 12.09
CA GLN A 178 14.92 0.09 12.95
C GLN A 178 16.22 -0.61 12.51
N ARG A 179 16.15 -1.84 11.99
CA ARG A 179 17.33 -2.57 11.45
C ARG A 179 17.88 -1.92 10.18
N LEU A 180 17.00 -1.36 9.35
CA LEU A 180 17.39 -0.63 8.14
C LEU A 180 18.30 0.58 8.40
N LYS A 181 18.53 1.01 9.65
CA LYS A 181 19.58 1.98 9.99
C LYS A 181 20.97 1.54 9.54
N ASP A 182 21.25 0.24 9.62
CA ASP A 182 22.56 -0.34 9.34
C ASP A 182 22.64 -1.01 7.96
N GLY A 183 21.54 -0.99 7.21
CA GLY A 183 21.39 -1.62 5.90
C GLY A 183 20.57 -2.90 5.96
N TYR A 184 19.90 -3.23 4.86
CA TYR A 184 19.06 -4.42 4.77
C TYR A 184 19.87 -5.72 4.83
N SER A 185 19.34 -6.72 5.54
CA SER A 185 19.81 -8.11 5.52
C SER A 185 18.64 -9.10 5.57
N ASP A 186 18.69 -10.14 4.75
CA ASP A 186 17.73 -11.26 4.80
C ASP A 186 17.68 -11.93 6.20
N ASP A 187 18.79 -11.89 6.94
CA ASP A 187 18.88 -12.44 8.30
C ASP A 187 17.98 -11.68 9.29
N ASP A 188 17.56 -10.44 9.00
CA ASP A 188 16.64 -9.70 9.86
C ASP A 188 15.31 -10.44 10.00
N PHE A 189 14.81 -11.05 8.91
CA PHE A 189 13.59 -11.87 8.98
C PHE A 189 13.79 -13.07 9.90
N LEU A 190 14.92 -13.77 9.81
CA LEU A 190 15.21 -14.91 10.68
C LEU A 190 15.33 -14.48 12.15
N GLN A 191 16.02 -13.39 12.43
CA GLN A 191 16.22 -12.90 13.79
C GLN A 191 14.92 -12.37 14.43
N ILE A 192 14.06 -11.73 13.63
CA ILE A 192 12.80 -11.16 14.12
C ILE A 192 11.70 -12.23 14.15
N MET A 193 11.59 -13.12 13.18
CA MET A 193 10.46 -14.04 13.04
C MET A 193 10.78 -15.49 13.41
N GLY A 194 12.06 -15.84 13.56
CA GLY A 194 12.51 -17.22 13.75
C GLY A 194 12.40 -18.09 12.49
N LYS A 195 12.18 -17.47 11.32
CA LYS A 195 12.08 -18.12 10.00
C LYS A 195 12.76 -17.25 8.95
N SER A 196 13.38 -17.86 7.94
CA SER A 196 13.96 -17.07 6.84
C SER A 196 12.87 -16.38 6.02
N VAL A 197 13.24 -15.32 5.28
CA VAL A 197 12.31 -14.61 4.39
C VAL A 197 11.70 -15.56 3.34
N GLN A 198 12.48 -16.54 2.85
CA GLN A 198 12.02 -17.55 1.89
C GLN A 198 10.96 -18.49 2.50
N GLU A 199 11.14 -18.90 3.76
CA GLU A 199 10.14 -19.72 4.47
C GLU A 199 8.86 -18.94 4.71
N LEU A 200 8.98 -17.69 5.17
CA LEU A 200 7.85 -16.80 5.39
C LEU A 200 7.07 -16.52 4.10
N TRP A 201 7.77 -16.29 2.99
CA TRP A 201 7.14 -16.09 1.69
C TRP A 201 6.38 -17.32 1.22
N ARG A 202 6.98 -18.52 1.36
CA ARG A 202 6.30 -19.77 1.04
C ARG A 202 5.03 -19.95 1.89
N ASP A 203 5.12 -19.66 3.19
CA ASP A 203 3.97 -19.73 4.10
C ASP A 203 2.89 -18.71 3.71
N TYR A 204 3.27 -17.48 3.36
CA TYR A 204 2.36 -16.45 2.84
C TYR A 204 1.64 -16.93 1.58
N LYS A 205 2.38 -17.46 0.59
CA LYS A 205 1.80 -17.99 -0.64
C LYS A 205 0.89 -19.20 -0.40
N ALA A 206 1.21 -20.04 0.57
CA ALA A 206 0.32 -21.14 0.99
C ALA A 206 -0.96 -20.60 1.66
N ASN A 207 -0.84 -19.61 2.54
CA ASN A 207 -1.98 -19.01 3.23
C ASN A 207 -2.93 -18.27 2.29
N CYS A 208 -2.39 -17.53 1.31
CA CYS A 208 -3.19 -16.84 0.30
C CYS A 208 -3.62 -17.74 -0.87
N GLY A 209 -2.88 -18.81 -1.14
CA GLY A 209 -3.18 -19.82 -2.16
C GLY A 209 -4.24 -20.83 -1.72
N LEU A 210 -4.62 -20.83 -0.45
CA LEU A 210 -5.81 -21.51 0.03
C LEU A 210 -7.02 -20.58 -0.16
N PRO A 211 -8.12 -21.06 -0.76
CA PRO A 211 -9.37 -20.33 -0.66
C PRO A 211 -9.68 -20.12 0.82
N LYS A 212 -9.67 -18.86 1.27
CA LYS A 212 -10.13 -18.48 2.62
C LYS A 212 -11.54 -19.03 2.76
N HIS A 213 -11.76 -19.89 3.77
CA HIS A 213 -12.99 -20.67 3.97
C HIS A 213 -14.26 -20.06 3.36
N GLY A 214 -14.72 -20.74 2.32
CA GLY A 214 -15.97 -20.49 1.60
C GLY A 214 -16.26 -21.70 0.72
N ASN A 215 -16.48 -22.84 1.39
CA ASN A 215 -16.81 -24.16 0.86
C ASN A 215 -15.73 -24.85 0.02
N THR A 216 -15.42 -26.10 0.40
CA THR A 216 -14.60 -27.01 -0.39
C THR A 216 -15.23 -27.23 -1.76
N LYS A 217 -14.42 -27.54 -2.79
CA LYS A 217 -14.91 -27.81 -4.15
C LYS A 217 -16.07 -28.83 -4.17
N ASP A 218 -15.99 -29.84 -3.30
CA ASP A 218 -17.01 -30.87 -3.14
C ASP A 218 -18.33 -30.32 -2.58
N GLU A 219 -18.29 -29.29 -1.73
CA GLU A 219 -19.48 -28.61 -1.19
C GLU A 219 -20.12 -27.67 -2.21
N LEU A 220 -19.33 -27.04 -3.08
CA LEU A 220 -19.84 -26.24 -4.20
C LEU A 220 -20.48 -27.13 -5.28
N GLU A 221 -19.84 -28.24 -5.64
CA GLU A 221 -20.40 -29.22 -6.57
C GLU A 221 -21.69 -29.85 -6.03
N LYS A 222 -21.77 -30.06 -4.71
CA LYS A 222 -22.99 -30.54 -4.05
C LYS A 222 -24.11 -29.49 -4.08
N ALA A 223 -23.80 -28.23 -3.76
CA ALA A 223 -24.80 -27.15 -3.74
C ALA A 223 -25.33 -26.84 -5.15
N ASP A 224 -24.48 -26.86 -6.17
CA ASP A 224 -24.86 -26.65 -7.56
C ASP A 224 -25.77 -27.77 -8.06
N LYS A 225 -25.47 -29.02 -7.68
CA LYS A 225 -26.32 -30.17 -7.96
C LYS A 225 -27.68 -30.10 -7.28
N GLU A 226 -27.73 -29.69 -6.00
CA GLU A 226 -29.00 -29.52 -5.26
C GLU A 226 -29.85 -28.39 -5.85
N GLN A 227 -29.24 -27.29 -6.31
CA GLN A 227 -29.95 -26.21 -7.01
C GLN A 227 -30.47 -26.64 -8.38
N MET A 228 -29.69 -27.40 -9.15
CA MET A 228 -30.12 -27.89 -10.46
C MET A 228 -31.28 -28.88 -10.33
N GLU A 229 -31.24 -29.79 -9.36
CA GLU A 229 -32.35 -30.72 -9.07
C GLU A 229 -33.62 -30.00 -8.59
N ALA A 230 -33.49 -28.89 -7.86
CA ALA A 230 -34.62 -28.06 -7.46
C ALA A 230 -35.25 -27.33 -8.66
N ALA A 231 -34.41 -26.75 -9.53
CA ALA A 231 -34.87 -26.08 -10.74
C ALA A 231 -35.57 -27.04 -11.71
N GLU A 232 -35.04 -28.26 -11.87
CA GLU A 232 -35.69 -29.31 -12.68
C GLU A 232 -37.08 -29.67 -12.15
N LYS A 233 -37.27 -29.76 -10.83
CA LYS A 233 -38.59 -30.03 -10.23
C LYS A 233 -39.57 -28.88 -10.45
N GLU A 234 -39.11 -27.63 -10.40
CA GLU A 234 -39.97 -26.47 -10.68
C GLU A 234 -40.40 -26.41 -12.15
N VAL A 235 -39.48 -26.72 -13.07
CA VAL A 235 -39.79 -26.82 -14.50
C VAL A 235 -40.80 -27.94 -14.78
N GLU A 236 -40.62 -29.11 -14.18
CA GLU A 236 -41.53 -30.25 -14.34
C GLU A 236 -42.93 -29.94 -13.77
N ALA A 237 -43.00 -29.28 -12.61
CA ALA A 237 -44.26 -28.84 -12.01
C ALA A 237 -44.98 -27.82 -12.90
N ALA A 238 -44.25 -26.86 -13.47
CA ALA A 238 -44.80 -25.87 -14.39
C ALA A 238 -45.31 -26.52 -15.69
N TYR A 239 -44.57 -27.48 -16.24
CA TYR A 239 -44.98 -28.21 -17.46
C TYR A 239 -46.24 -29.06 -17.21
N THR A 240 -46.31 -29.74 -16.06
CA THR A 240 -47.50 -30.52 -15.66
C THR A 240 -48.72 -29.63 -15.47
N ALA A 241 -48.56 -28.43 -14.90
CA ALA A 241 -49.66 -27.49 -14.71
C ALA A 241 -50.21 -26.93 -16.04
N VAL A 242 -49.34 -26.75 -17.05
CA VAL A 242 -49.74 -26.24 -18.38
C VAL A 242 -50.38 -27.32 -19.26
N THR A 243 -50.12 -28.59 -19.00
CA THR A 243 -50.62 -29.72 -19.81
C THR A 243 -51.86 -30.42 -19.21
N ALA A 244 -52.32 -29.96 -18.05
CA ALA A 244 -53.51 -30.47 -17.36
C ALA A 244 -54.81 -29.68 -17.65
N ASP A 245 -54.73 -28.63 -18.47
CA ASP A 245 -55.86 -27.90 -19.11
C ASP A 245 -56.01 -28.32 -20.58
#